data_AF-A0A285PJ12-F1
#
_entry.id   AF-A0A285PJ12-F1
#
_cell.length_a   1.000
_cell.length_b   1.000
_cell.length_c   1.000
_cell.angle_alpha   90.00
_cell.angle_beta   90.00
_cell.angle_gamma   90.00
#
_symmetry.space_group_name_H-M   'P 1'
#
loop_
_entity.id
_entity.type
_entity.pdbx_description
1 polymer ?
#
loop_
_entity_poly.entity_id
_entity_poly.type
_entity_poly.pdbx_seq_one_letter_code
_entity_poly.pdbx_strand_id
1 'polypeptide(L)'
;MDWLVIAGFVGILAYIIWDIWLKKPKSKTANRQNPAYAKSKEQYFAENYNDDPVEYVPQNPTFPDGEWAYIDNFAIAGTSFNYDNALLFIEEADDIDNTCGLVLTYEPRNKYDKNAIRVEGWINRKENSRQIGFIPKEIARDIATAYGRPKLAAKFTRGYSGRSVTIYISLYQACQ
;
A
#
# COMPACT_ATOMS: atom_id res chain seq x y z
N MET A 1 -15.96 -60.18 -39.45
CA MET A 1 -15.34 -59.03 -40.13
C MET A 1 -15.26 -57.93 -39.08
N ASP A 2 -14.41 -58.06 -38.05
CA ASP A 2 -14.57 -57.25 -36.83
C ASP A 2 -13.24 -56.85 -36.17
N TRP A 3 -12.12 -56.95 -36.89
CA TRP A 3 -10.79 -56.66 -36.30
C TRP A 3 -10.18 -55.37 -36.86
N LEU A 4 -10.73 -54.85 -37.97
CA LEU A 4 -10.22 -53.67 -38.67
C LEU A 4 -10.73 -52.34 -38.08
N VAL A 5 -11.86 -52.35 -37.35
CA VAL A 5 -12.37 -51.15 -36.66
C VAL A 5 -11.57 -50.86 -35.38
N ILE A 6 -11.05 -51.91 -34.73
CA ILE A 6 -10.30 -51.78 -33.46
C ILE A 6 -8.92 -51.14 -33.70
N ALA A 7 -8.26 -51.45 -34.82
CA ALA A 7 -6.95 -50.85 -35.14
C ALA A 7 -7.04 -49.33 -35.40
N GLY A 8 -8.15 -48.83 -35.94
CA GLY A 8 -8.36 -47.40 -36.19
C GLY A 8 -8.50 -46.57 -34.92
N PHE A 9 -9.15 -47.11 -33.88
CA PHE A 9 -9.33 -46.39 -32.60
C PHE A 9 -8.06 -46.32 -31.76
N VAL A 10 -7.18 -47.33 -31.83
CA VAL A 10 -5.92 -47.32 -31.09
C VAL A 10 -4.96 -46.25 -31.63
N GLY A 11 -4.94 -46.02 -32.94
CA GLY A 11 -4.12 -44.96 -33.55
C GLY A 11 -4.54 -43.54 -33.14
N ILE A 12 -5.85 -43.28 -33.04
CA ILE A 12 -6.38 -41.96 -32.64
C ILE A 12 -6.09 -41.70 -31.15
N LEU A 13 -6.23 -42.72 -30.28
CA LEU A 13 -5.86 -42.60 -28.87
C LEU A 13 -4.37 -42.32 -28.67
N ALA A 14 -3.49 -42.99 -29.42
CA ALA A 14 -2.06 -42.73 -29.36
C ALA A 14 -1.70 -41.28 -29.79
N TYR A 15 -2.38 -40.74 -30.80
CA TYR A 15 -2.18 -39.36 -31.24
C TYR A 15 -2.65 -38.32 -30.21
N ILE A 16 -3.79 -38.54 -29.55
CA ILE A 16 -4.28 -37.66 -28.49
C ILE A 16 -3.32 -37.66 -27.28
N ILE A 17 -2.82 -38.84 -26.89
CA ILE A 17 -1.86 -38.97 -25.79
C ILE A 17 -0.55 -38.25 -26.12
N TRP A 18 -0.09 -38.32 -27.38
CA TRP A 18 1.10 -37.61 -27.84
C TRP A 18 0.91 -36.08 -27.87
N ASP A 19 -0.25 -35.56 -28.30
CA ASP A 19 -0.55 -34.11 -28.30
C ASP A 19 -0.68 -33.54 -26.88
N ILE A 20 -1.22 -34.32 -25.94
CA ILE A 20 -1.24 -33.97 -24.50
C ILE A 20 0.17 -33.94 -23.92
N TRP A 21 1.05 -34.85 -24.36
CA TRP A 21 2.41 -34.96 -23.81
C TRP A 21 3.36 -33.86 -24.33
N LEU A 22 3.16 -33.35 -25.55
CA LEU A 22 3.96 -32.23 -26.09
C LEU A 22 3.49 -30.84 -25.60
N LYS A 23 2.23 -30.71 -25.16
CA LYS A 23 1.75 -29.50 -24.50
C LYS A 23 2.26 -29.48 -23.05
N LYS A 24 3.46 -28.93 -22.85
CA LYS A 24 3.94 -28.56 -21.50
C LYS A 24 2.82 -27.82 -20.74
N PRO A 25 2.31 -28.34 -19.63
CA PRO A 25 1.45 -27.56 -18.75
C PRO A 25 2.31 -26.44 -18.16
N LYS A 26 1.81 -25.20 -18.21
CA LYS A 26 2.27 -24.15 -17.30
C LYS A 26 1.99 -24.67 -15.89
N SER A 27 3.02 -25.22 -15.24
CA SER A 27 2.94 -25.73 -13.89
C SER A 27 2.65 -24.57 -12.95
N LYS A 28 1.38 -24.41 -12.56
CA LYS A 28 1.05 -23.94 -11.23
C LYS A 28 1.46 -25.06 -10.28
N THR A 29 2.71 -25.00 -9.82
CA THR A 29 3.27 -25.99 -8.91
C THR A 29 2.60 -25.84 -7.55
N ALA A 30 1.61 -26.68 -7.28
CA ALA A 30 1.37 -27.17 -5.93
C ALA A 30 2.31 -28.35 -5.73
N ASN A 31 3.27 -28.24 -4.80
CA ASN A 31 3.97 -29.39 -4.25
C ASN A 31 4.00 -29.30 -2.72
N ARG A 32 3.60 -30.41 -2.10
CA ARG A 32 3.59 -30.67 -0.66
C ARG A 32 5.02 -30.71 -0.14
N GLN A 33 5.32 -29.89 0.87
CA GLN A 33 6.21 -30.24 1.98
C GLN A 33 5.69 -29.53 3.24
N ASN A 34 5.30 -30.27 4.26
CA ASN A 34 5.39 -29.81 5.66
C ASN A 34 6.82 -30.17 6.10
N PRO A 35 7.57 -29.35 6.88
CA PRO A 35 7.08 -28.86 8.16
C PRO A 35 7.45 -27.40 8.50
N ALA A 36 6.65 -26.79 9.38
CA ALA A 36 7.06 -25.72 10.30
C ALA A 36 7.63 -24.41 9.73
N TYR A 37 7.03 -23.31 10.19
CA TYR A 37 7.64 -21.98 10.21
C TYR A 37 7.69 -21.20 8.87
N ALA A 38 6.51 -20.92 8.33
CA ALA A 38 6.29 -19.66 7.62
C ALA A 38 4.85 -19.20 7.82
N LYS A 39 4.50 -18.82 9.06
CA LYS A 39 3.29 -18.00 9.30
C LYS A 39 3.49 -16.71 8.51
N SER A 40 2.74 -16.53 7.43
CA SER A 40 2.61 -15.22 6.80
C SER A 40 2.07 -14.25 7.85
N LYS A 41 2.65 -13.05 7.92
CA LYS A 41 2.29 -11.99 8.87
C LYS A 41 0.81 -11.56 8.79
N GLU A 42 0.09 -12.00 7.77
CA GLU A 42 -1.31 -11.67 7.51
C GLU A 42 -2.29 -12.52 8.33
N GLN A 43 -1.90 -13.71 8.78
CA GLN A 43 -2.83 -14.61 9.49
C GLN A 43 -2.89 -14.40 11.01
N TYR A 44 -2.20 -13.41 11.58
CA TYR A 44 -2.35 -13.06 13.00
C TYR A 44 -3.56 -12.15 13.28
N PHE A 45 -4.24 -11.62 12.25
CA PHE A 45 -5.21 -10.54 12.43
C PHE A 45 -6.67 -10.94 12.19
N ALA A 46 -6.95 -12.19 11.79
CA ALA A 46 -8.24 -12.56 11.20
C ALA A 46 -9.12 -13.51 12.05
N GLU A 47 -8.92 -13.60 13.36
CA GLU A 47 -9.90 -14.28 14.23
C GLU A 47 -10.46 -13.31 15.28
N ASN A 48 -11.77 -13.13 15.19
CA ASN A 48 -12.71 -12.58 16.16
C ASN A 48 -12.46 -11.15 16.69
N TYR A 49 -12.98 -10.14 16.00
CA TYR A 49 -13.65 -8.98 16.61
C TYR A 49 -14.41 -8.19 15.53
N ASN A 50 -15.71 -7.96 15.75
CA ASN A 50 -16.56 -7.09 14.93
C ASN A 50 -16.34 -5.63 15.36
N ASP A 51 -15.21 -5.03 14.99
CA ASP A 51 -15.09 -3.57 14.97
C ASP A 51 -15.10 -3.16 13.50
N ASP A 52 -16.23 -2.60 13.05
CA ASP A 52 -16.33 -2.04 11.72
C ASP A 52 -15.28 -0.92 11.57
N PRO A 53 -14.47 -0.92 10.49
CA PRO A 53 -13.44 0.10 10.30
C PRO A 53 -14.09 1.48 10.23
N VAL A 54 -13.74 2.38 11.16
CA VAL A 54 -14.22 3.76 11.16
C VAL A 54 -13.51 4.51 10.03
N GLU A 55 -14.26 4.92 9.00
CA GLU A 55 -13.74 5.77 7.92
C GLU A 55 -13.80 7.24 8.36
N TYR A 56 -12.64 7.88 8.37
CA TYR A 56 -12.51 9.31 8.71
C TYR A 56 -12.22 10.14 7.45
N VAL A 57 -12.76 11.36 7.30
CA VAL A 57 -12.48 12.27 6.16
C VAL A 57 -12.27 13.70 6.68
N PRO A 58 -11.12 14.35 6.47
CA PRO A 58 -10.82 15.67 7.04
C PRO A 58 -11.48 16.81 6.27
N GLN A 59 -11.83 17.85 7.02
CA GLN A 59 -12.53 19.01 6.48
C GLN A 59 -11.63 20.16 6.02
N ASN A 60 -10.31 20.18 6.30
CA ASN A 60 -9.51 21.37 5.95
C ASN A 60 -8.02 21.08 5.65
N PRO A 61 -7.56 21.20 4.39
CA PRO A 61 -6.14 21.18 4.08
C PRO A 61 -5.53 22.59 4.16
N THR A 62 -4.49 22.80 4.95
CA THR A 62 -3.63 23.99 4.83
C THR A 62 -2.56 23.76 3.76
N PHE A 63 -2.81 24.19 2.53
CA PHE A 63 -1.79 24.28 1.50
C PHE A 63 -1.08 25.64 1.59
N PRO A 64 0.25 25.70 1.37
CA PRO A 64 0.90 26.97 1.08
C PRO A 64 0.37 27.58 -0.23
N ASP A 65 0.37 28.90 -0.34
CA ASP A 65 -0.01 29.61 -1.58
C ASP A 65 0.78 29.10 -2.81
N GLY A 66 0.09 28.98 -3.94
CA GLY A 66 0.66 28.56 -5.22
C GLY A 66 -0.25 27.63 -6.03
N GLU A 67 0.18 27.30 -7.25
CA GLU A 67 -0.46 26.27 -8.07
C GLU A 67 0.11 24.90 -7.74
N TRP A 68 -0.77 23.90 -7.61
CA TRP A 68 -0.42 22.55 -7.18
C TRP A 68 -0.97 21.51 -8.16
N ALA A 69 -0.09 20.64 -8.66
CA ALA A 69 -0.46 19.50 -9.49
C ALA A 69 -0.60 18.24 -8.63
N TYR A 70 -1.72 17.54 -8.78
CA TYR A 70 -1.95 16.24 -8.15
C TYR A 70 -0.97 15.19 -8.68
N ILE A 71 -0.41 14.38 -7.77
CA ILE A 71 0.48 13.25 -8.11
C ILE A 71 -0.27 11.93 -7.93
N ASP A 72 -0.66 11.60 -6.69
CA ASP A 72 -1.22 10.30 -6.36
C ASP A 72 -2.00 10.31 -5.02
N ASN A 73 -2.77 9.27 -4.75
CA ASN A 73 -3.46 9.02 -3.48
C ASN A 73 -3.10 7.62 -2.95
N PHE A 74 -2.59 7.56 -1.73
CA PHE A 74 -2.04 6.32 -1.18
C PHE A 74 -2.07 6.33 0.35
N ALA A 75 -1.93 5.13 0.93
CA ALA A 75 -1.73 4.96 2.36
C ALA A 75 -0.28 5.25 2.76
N ILE A 76 -0.09 5.99 3.86
CA ILE A 76 1.21 6.21 4.50
C ILE A 76 1.81 4.86 4.90
N ALA A 77 3.08 4.66 4.55
CA ALA A 77 3.83 3.48 4.94
C ALA A 77 4.39 3.61 6.37
N GLY A 78 4.43 2.49 7.08
CA GLY A 78 5.09 2.41 8.39
C GLY A 78 4.33 3.07 9.55
N THR A 79 3.02 3.30 9.40
CA THR A 79 2.13 3.76 10.48
C THR A 79 2.19 2.85 11.70
N SER A 80 2.35 1.54 11.51
CA SER A 80 2.49 0.57 12.61
C SER A 80 3.71 0.81 13.50
N PHE A 81 4.78 1.44 12.99
CA PHE A 81 5.97 1.77 13.79
C PHE A 81 5.80 3.08 14.57
N ASN A 82 4.80 3.88 14.22
CA ASN A 82 4.45 5.15 14.86
C ASN A 82 2.96 5.13 15.27
N TYR A 83 2.49 3.98 15.76
CA TYR A 83 1.06 3.69 15.96
C TYR A 83 0.38 4.77 16.81
N ASP A 84 0.93 5.09 17.99
CA ASP A 84 0.31 6.05 18.91
C ASP A 84 0.19 7.45 18.29
N ASN A 85 1.22 7.91 17.58
CA ASN A 85 1.17 9.21 16.90
C ASN A 85 0.16 9.21 15.74
N ALA A 86 0.07 8.10 15.00
CA ALA A 86 -0.84 7.96 13.88
C ALA A 86 -2.29 7.85 14.35
N LEU A 87 -2.55 7.13 15.44
CA LEU A 87 -3.87 7.03 16.08
C LEU A 87 -4.33 8.40 16.59
N LEU A 88 -3.49 9.07 17.38
CA LEU A 88 -3.78 10.40 17.91
C LEU A 88 -4.11 11.38 16.78
N PHE A 89 -3.35 11.34 15.68
CA PHE A 89 -3.62 12.23 14.55
C PHE A 89 -5.00 11.97 13.92
N ILE A 90 -5.43 10.72 13.76
CA ILE A 90 -6.77 10.40 13.22
C ILE A 90 -7.87 10.86 14.17
N GLU A 91 -7.75 10.50 15.45
CA GLU A 91 -8.78 10.80 16.46
C GLU A 91 -8.99 12.31 16.62
N GLU A 92 -7.89 13.07 16.67
CA GLU A 92 -7.95 14.52 16.87
C GLU A 92 -8.31 15.28 15.60
N ALA A 93 -7.98 14.77 14.42
CA ALA A 93 -8.32 15.45 13.18
C ALA A 93 -9.84 15.42 12.91
N ASP A 94 -10.58 14.47 13.49
CA ASP A 94 -12.04 14.35 13.38
C ASP A 94 -12.80 15.44 14.13
N ASP A 95 -12.17 16.04 15.14
CA ASP A 95 -12.76 17.15 15.86
C ASP A 95 -12.86 18.39 14.95
N ILE A 96 -14.09 18.89 14.76
CA ILE A 96 -14.37 20.08 13.95
C ILE A 96 -13.69 21.33 14.51
N ASP A 97 -13.41 21.36 15.81
CA ASP A 97 -12.72 22.47 16.47
C ASP A 97 -11.20 22.41 16.25
N ASN A 98 -10.68 21.27 15.79
CA ASN A 98 -9.27 21.09 15.51
C ASN A 98 -8.91 21.42 14.06
N THR A 99 -7.79 22.12 13.89
CA THR A 99 -7.15 22.25 12.57
C THR A 99 -6.06 21.21 12.43
N CYS A 100 -6.00 20.52 11.30
CA CYS A 100 -4.98 19.50 11.08
C CYS A 100 -4.23 19.71 9.77
N GLY A 101 -3.05 19.11 9.67
CA GLY A 101 -2.31 19.08 8.43
C GLY A 101 -1.10 18.15 8.46
N LEU A 102 -0.41 18.10 7.33
CA LEU A 102 0.72 17.22 7.11
C LEU A 102 1.96 18.02 6.73
N VAL A 103 3.12 17.57 7.21
CA VAL A 103 4.44 18.05 6.82
C VAL A 103 5.20 16.91 6.17
N LEU A 104 5.82 17.21 5.03
CA LEU A 104 6.63 16.27 4.27
C LEU A 104 8.09 16.70 4.34
N THR A 105 8.95 15.82 4.84
CA THR A 105 10.38 16.11 5.04
C THR A 105 11.23 15.06 4.31
N TYR A 106 12.03 15.47 3.33
CA TYR A 106 12.99 14.58 2.67
C TYR A 106 14.09 14.14 3.64
N GLU A 107 14.41 12.85 3.65
CA GLU A 107 15.47 12.26 4.47
C GLU A 107 16.58 11.64 3.61
N PRO A 108 17.43 12.44 2.95
CA PRO A 108 18.48 11.92 2.07
C PRO A 108 19.55 11.08 2.77
N ARG A 109 19.63 11.16 4.10
CA ARG A 109 20.55 10.41 4.95
C ARG A 109 19.91 9.17 5.58
N ASN A 110 18.67 8.83 5.22
CA ASN A 110 18.02 7.64 5.73
C ASN A 110 18.77 6.38 5.27
N LYS A 111 19.10 5.50 6.22
CA LYS A 111 19.93 4.30 5.97
C LYS A 111 19.28 3.23 5.09
N TYR A 112 17.95 3.27 4.92
CA TYR A 112 17.20 2.25 4.18
C TYR A 112 16.77 2.74 2.78
N ASP A 113 16.54 4.04 2.63
CA ASP A 113 16.15 4.64 1.36
C ASP A 113 16.56 6.12 1.28
N LYS A 114 17.46 6.45 0.35
CA LYS A 114 17.91 7.84 0.09
C LYS A 114 16.81 8.78 -0.42
N ASN A 115 15.69 8.22 -0.88
CA ASN A 115 14.53 8.97 -1.37
C ASN A 115 13.43 9.06 -0.31
N ALA A 116 13.65 8.54 0.91
CA ALA A 116 12.64 8.55 1.96
C ALA A 116 12.06 9.96 2.20
N ILE A 117 10.75 10.03 2.29
CA ILE A 117 10.01 11.26 2.63
C ILE A 117 9.21 10.96 3.88
N ARG A 118 9.64 11.54 5.01
CA ARG A 118 8.97 11.43 6.30
C ARG A 118 7.66 12.22 6.26
N VAL A 119 6.61 11.64 6.80
CA VAL A 119 5.30 12.28 6.96
C VAL A 119 5.06 12.56 8.44
N GLU A 120 4.84 13.82 8.76
CA GLU A 120 4.51 14.30 10.10
C GLU A 120 3.11 14.92 10.10
N GLY A 121 2.25 14.49 11.03
CA GLY A 121 0.92 15.07 11.23
C GLY A 121 0.95 16.10 12.35
N TRP A 122 0.22 17.20 12.22
CA TRP A 122 0.04 18.19 13.27
C TRP A 122 -1.44 18.48 13.51
N ILE A 123 -1.76 18.82 14.76
CA ILE A 123 -3.08 19.24 15.23
C ILE A 123 -2.92 20.61 15.89
N ASN A 124 -3.79 21.55 15.55
CA ASN A 124 -3.89 22.95 15.98
C ASN A 124 -2.68 23.84 15.65
N ARG A 125 -1.47 23.32 15.78
CA ARG A 125 -0.21 24.07 15.60
C ARG A 125 0.81 23.19 14.89
N LYS A 126 1.40 23.72 13.83
CA LYS A 126 2.38 23.03 13.00
C LYS A 126 3.64 22.62 13.79
N GLU A 127 4.00 23.38 14.83
CA GLU A 127 5.16 23.14 15.68
C GLU A 127 5.03 21.85 16.51
N ASN A 128 3.80 21.37 16.71
CA ASN A 128 3.51 20.12 17.43
C ASN A 128 3.51 18.90 16.50
N SER A 129 4.05 19.02 15.29
CA SER A 129 4.04 17.93 14.32
C SER A 129 4.77 16.69 14.84
N ARG A 130 4.15 15.53 14.69
CA ARG A 130 4.73 14.23 15.08
C ARG A 130 4.82 13.32 13.87
N GLN A 131 5.87 12.52 13.82
CA GLN A 131 6.02 11.53 12.76
C GLN A 131 4.91 10.48 12.85
N ILE A 132 4.20 10.30 11.73
CA ILE A 132 3.15 9.28 11.56
C ILE A 132 3.57 8.19 10.57
N GLY A 133 4.57 8.43 9.73
CA GLY A 133 5.13 7.42 8.84
C GLY A 133 5.99 8.00 7.73
N PHE A 134 5.94 7.35 6.56
CA PHE A 134 6.68 7.73 5.35
C PHE A 134 5.80 7.62 4.11
N ILE A 135 6.13 8.36 3.06
CA ILE A 135 5.62 8.07 1.72
C ILE A 135 6.11 6.68 1.30
N PRO A 136 5.26 5.81 0.69
CA PRO A 136 5.66 4.51 0.17
C PRO A 136 6.92 4.61 -0.72
N LYS A 137 7.80 3.62 -0.56
CA LYS A 137 9.14 3.63 -1.19
C LYS A 137 9.07 3.77 -2.71
N GLU A 138 8.10 3.12 -3.33
CA GLU A 138 7.85 3.13 -4.77
C GLU A 138 7.51 4.55 -5.22
N ILE A 139 6.57 5.19 -4.54
CA ILE A 139 6.11 6.56 -4.85
C ILE A 139 7.23 7.57 -4.63
N ALA A 140 7.95 7.46 -3.51
CA ALA A 140 9.09 8.33 -3.21
C ALA A 140 10.20 8.23 -4.27
N ARG A 141 10.46 7.01 -4.78
CA ARG A 141 11.41 6.77 -5.88
C ARG A 141 10.91 7.35 -7.20
N ASP A 142 9.62 7.22 -7.50
CA ASP A 142 9.04 7.70 -8.76
C ASP A 142 9.05 9.22 -8.81
N ILE A 143 8.72 9.90 -7.70
CA ILE A 143 8.86 11.36 -7.55
C ILE A 143 10.32 11.78 -7.75
N ALA A 144 11.26 11.05 -7.12
CA ALA A 144 12.67 11.39 -7.20
C ALA A 144 13.23 11.27 -8.63
N THR A 145 12.68 10.34 -9.42
CA THR A 145 13.09 10.09 -10.80
C THR A 145 12.44 11.08 -11.76
N ALA A 146 11.15 11.38 -11.58
CA ALA A 146 10.42 12.28 -12.47
C ALA A 146 10.74 13.76 -12.22
N TYR A 147 10.94 14.16 -10.96
CA TYR A 147 10.98 15.57 -10.55
C TYR A 147 12.18 15.94 -9.69
N GLY A 148 13.03 14.97 -9.32
CA GLY A 148 14.16 15.19 -8.41
C GLY A 148 13.73 15.33 -6.96
N ARG A 149 13.59 16.56 -6.46
CA ARG A 149 13.10 16.84 -5.09
C ARG A 149 12.20 18.06 -5.10
N PRO A 150 11.01 17.97 -5.72
CA PRO A 150 10.11 19.10 -5.83
C PRO A 150 9.60 19.51 -4.44
N LYS A 151 9.06 20.74 -4.36
CA LYS A 151 8.23 21.15 -3.22
C LYS A 151 6.94 20.34 -3.25
N LEU A 152 6.70 19.57 -2.20
CA LEU A 152 5.52 18.71 -2.07
C LEU A 152 4.56 19.26 -1.03
N ALA A 153 3.28 18.98 -1.21
CA ALA A 153 2.25 19.13 -0.21
C ALA A 153 1.39 17.87 -0.16
N ALA A 154 0.85 17.56 1.02
CA ALA A 154 -0.09 16.46 1.18
C ALA A 154 -1.36 16.96 1.82
N LYS A 155 -2.49 16.48 1.29
CA LYS A 155 -3.80 16.58 1.92
C LYS A 155 -4.07 15.25 2.59
N PHE A 156 -4.30 15.27 3.90
CA PHE A 156 -4.91 14.12 4.56
C PHE A 156 -6.29 13.89 3.93
N THR A 157 -6.67 12.64 3.66
CA THR A 157 -7.92 12.32 2.93
C THR A 157 -8.82 11.38 3.69
N ARG A 158 -8.26 10.32 4.27
CA ARG A 158 -9.02 9.46 5.15
C ARG A 158 -8.18 8.65 6.10
N GLY A 159 -8.72 8.36 7.28
CA GLY A 159 -8.09 7.56 8.31
C GLY A 159 -8.96 6.35 8.63
N TYR A 160 -8.32 5.24 8.97
CA TYR A 160 -8.97 4.08 9.55
C TYR A 160 -8.21 3.68 10.82
N SER A 161 -8.94 3.56 11.92
CA SER A 161 -8.44 3.07 13.20
C SER A 161 -9.16 1.77 13.59
N GLY A 162 -8.52 0.97 14.44
CA GLY A 162 -8.94 -0.38 14.82
C GLY A 162 -7.73 -1.19 15.27
N ARG A 163 -7.63 -2.48 14.89
CA ARG A 163 -6.42 -3.31 15.13
C ARG A 163 -5.15 -2.77 14.44
N SER A 164 -5.32 -1.87 13.48
CA SER A 164 -4.25 -1.20 12.75
C SER A 164 -4.67 0.21 12.41
N VAL A 165 -3.69 1.10 12.28
CA VAL A 165 -3.92 2.48 11.81
C VAL A 165 -3.48 2.61 10.37
N THR A 166 -4.40 3.04 9.50
CA THR A 166 -4.12 3.35 8.10
C THR A 166 -4.52 4.79 7.80
N ILE A 167 -3.59 5.58 7.25
CA ILE A 167 -3.81 6.99 6.91
C ILE A 167 -3.60 7.15 5.40
N TYR A 168 -4.61 7.60 4.69
CA TYR A 168 -4.55 7.93 3.26
C TYR A 168 -4.35 9.41 3.05
N ILE A 169 -3.49 9.74 2.10
CA ILE A 169 -3.18 11.12 1.72
C ILE A 169 -3.25 11.28 0.20
N SER A 170 -3.64 12.46 -0.26
CA SER A 170 -3.42 12.90 -1.63
C SER A 170 -2.17 13.76 -1.66
N LEU A 171 -1.25 13.43 -2.57
CA LEU A 171 0.02 14.11 -2.74
C LEU A 171 -0.03 15.08 -3.92
N TYR A 172 0.59 16.23 -3.74
CA TYR A 172 0.67 17.30 -4.72
C TYR A 172 2.10 17.82 -4.84
N GLN A 173 2.46 18.32 -6.02
CA GLN A 173 3.69 19.07 -6.26
C GLN A 173 3.37 20.51 -6.66
N ALA A 174 4.23 21.45 -6.27
CA ALA A 174 4.10 22.82 -6.75
C ALA A 174 4.40 22.90 -8.26
N CYS A 175 3.55 23.61 -9.01
CA CYS A 175 3.86 24.01 -10.38
C CYS A 175 4.99 25.06 -10.36
N GLN A 176 5.98 24.91 -11.22
CA GLN A 176 7.07 25.87 -11.40
C GLN A 176 6.73 26.91 -12.46
#